data_AF-A0A3C2C627-F1
#
_entry.id   AF-A0A3C2C627-F1
#
_cell.length_a   1.000
_cell.length_b   1.000
_cell.length_c   1.000
_cell.angle_alpha   90.00
_cell.angle_beta   90.00
_cell.angle_gamma   90.00
#
_symmetry.space_group_name_H-M   'P 1'
#
loop_
_entity.id
_entity.type
_entity.pdbx_description
1 polymer ?
#
loop_
_entity_poly.entity_id
_entity_poly.type
_entity_poly.pdbx_seq_one_letter_code
_entity_poly.pdbx_strand_id
1 'polypeptide(L)'
;MIVRRIKARSGAPDSAIRAMDARSLTFSRSKCFIKSRMISCIALSAGNPQKITNLNEVSYETDYEIRFVLKKHIRQKAFSTCNCPGRRSVTAGKPLQAIPKGKFSNAFLSHILVMKFFFQIPLHRMAMIMRMQGLAISEGTLTGIFQKLTPLLEPLYLLLAEINRSEDHWHVDETGWMHFVQVPDKQGWHWWLWVFVSPLTVVFILDQSRLSNVPLKHFGENARGIVNCDRFSAYGKLVALIEGLVRALCWS
;
A
#
# COMPACT_ATOMS: atom_id res chain seq x y z
N MET A 1 17.97 -23.90 17.78
CA MET A 1 19.22 -23.87 17.00
C MET A 1 19.95 -22.57 17.34
N ILE A 2 21.04 -22.66 18.09
CA ILE A 2 21.82 -21.54 18.64
C ILE A 2 22.90 -21.16 17.62
N VAL A 3 23.03 -19.89 17.22
CA VAL A 3 24.21 -19.41 16.51
C VAL A 3 24.70 -18.09 17.12
N ARG A 4 25.99 -18.10 17.44
CA ARG A 4 26.76 -17.11 18.18
C ARG A 4 27.15 -15.89 17.34
N ARG A 5 27.39 -14.80 18.07
CA ARG A 5 27.93 -13.50 17.67
C ARG A 5 29.40 -13.61 17.25
N ILE A 6 29.80 -12.97 16.15
CA ILE A 6 31.20 -12.61 15.87
C ILE A 6 31.27 -11.09 15.70
N LYS A 7 32.31 -10.51 16.30
CA LYS A 7 32.59 -9.08 16.46
C LYS A 7 33.70 -8.72 15.46
N ALA A 8 33.55 -7.65 14.68
CA ALA A 8 34.64 -7.05 13.93
C ALA A 8 34.75 -5.56 14.28
N ARG A 9 35.97 -5.13 14.59
CA ARG A 9 36.41 -3.75 14.84
C ARG A 9 37.41 -3.36 13.75
N SER A 10 37.20 -2.20 13.15
CA SER A 10 38.19 -1.22 12.64
C SER A 10 37.32 -0.05 12.11
N GLY A 11 37.53 1.24 12.40
CA GLY A 11 38.76 2.04 12.41
C GLY A 11 38.52 3.17 11.39
N ALA A 12 38.16 4.36 11.86
CA ALA A 12 37.73 5.54 11.07
C ALA A 12 38.89 6.20 10.26
N PRO A 13 38.65 7.22 9.41
CA PRO A 13 38.38 8.59 9.92
C PRO A 13 37.32 9.41 9.16
N ASP A 14 36.89 10.48 9.85
CA ASP A 14 36.06 11.60 9.43
C ASP A 14 36.45 12.25 8.10
N SER A 15 35.45 12.69 7.33
CA SER A 15 35.42 14.07 6.81
C SER A 15 34.10 14.44 6.09
N ALA A 16 33.65 15.65 6.39
CA ALA A 16 32.77 16.52 5.59
C ALA A 16 31.27 16.18 5.46
N ILE A 17 30.54 16.27 6.58
CA ILE A 17 29.15 16.77 6.54
C ILE A 17 29.23 18.29 6.62
N ARG A 18 29.19 18.98 5.46
CA ARG A 18 28.87 20.40 5.45
C ARG A 18 27.37 20.53 5.71
N ALA A 19 27.06 21.23 6.80
CA ALA A 19 25.72 21.61 7.19
C ALA A 19 25.02 22.38 6.07
N MET A 20 23.88 21.88 5.59
CA MET A 20 22.84 22.73 5.03
C MET A 20 22.05 23.29 6.20
N ASP A 21 22.10 24.61 6.34
CA ASP A 21 21.42 25.38 7.37
C ASP A 21 19.90 25.25 7.20
N ALA A 22 19.30 24.35 7.98
CA ALA A 22 17.86 24.12 8.02
C ALA A 22 17.20 25.17 8.93
N ARG A 23 17.13 26.42 8.47
CA ARG A 23 16.23 27.40 9.08
C ARG A 23 14.79 27.11 8.64
N SER A 24 14.12 26.35 9.51
CA SER A 24 12.68 26.36 9.77
C SER A 24 11.75 26.57 8.56
N LEU A 25 11.50 25.49 7.80
CA LEU A 25 10.28 25.39 7.00
C LEU A 25 9.24 24.60 7.79
N THR A 26 8.50 25.30 8.64
CA THR A 26 7.21 24.81 9.13
C THR A 26 6.21 24.90 7.98
N PHE A 27 6.06 23.80 7.24
CA PHE A 27 5.10 23.72 6.15
C PHE A 27 3.71 23.38 6.70
N SER A 28 2.95 24.43 7.00
CA SER A 28 1.49 24.36 7.03
C SER A 28 0.98 24.19 5.59
N ARG A 29 -0.22 23.61 5.43
CA ARG A 29 -0.94 23.38 4.15
C ARG A 29 -1.36 24.68 3.46
N SER A 30 -0.40 25.56 3.17
CA SER A 30 -0.62 26.91 2.65
C SER A 30 0.22 27.11 1.40
N LYS A 31 -0.44 27.52 0.31
CA LYS A 31 0.15 27.87 -0.99
C LYS A 31 1.51 28.56 -0.82
N CYS A 32 2.55 28.02 -1.44
CA CYS A 32 3.85 28.66 -1.48
C CYS A 32 3.78 29.83 -2.48
N PHE A 33 3.91 31.07 -2.00
CA PHE A 33 3.97 32.25 -2.87
C PHE A 33 5.44 32.65 -3.05
N ILE A 34 5.95 32.45 -4.26
CA ILE A 34 7.26 32.96 -4.65
C ILE A 34 7.05 34.34 -5.26
N LYS A 35 7.59 35.38 -4.63
CA LYS A 35 7.53 36.75 -5.12
C LYS A 35 8.89 37.15 -5.68
N SER A 36 9.01 37.16 -7.00
CA SER A 36 10.19 37.70 -7.69
C SER A 36 10.08 39.23 -7.75
N ARG A 37 11.20 39.92 -7.52
CA ARG A 37 11.31 41.39 -7.62
C ARG A 37 12.32 41.72 -8.71
N MET A 38 11.94 42.58 -9.64
CA MET A 38 12.85 43.07 -10.68
C MET A 38 13.81 44.10 -10.05
N ILE A 39 15.13 43.81 -10.07
CA ILE A 39 16.16 44.61 -9.36
C ILE A 39 16.70 45.75 -10.25
N SER A 40 16.78 45.55 -11.57
CA SER A 40 17.03 46.60 -12.57
C SER A 40 16.63 46.11 -13.97
N CYS A 41 16.19 47.02 -14.84
CA CYS A 41 15.90 46.70 -16.24
C CYS A 41 16.30 47.88 -17.15
N ILE A 42 17.22 47.61 -18.08
CA ILE A 42 17.71 48.57 -19.08
C ILE A 42 17.26 48.07 -20.45
N ALA A 43 16.68 48.94 -21.28
CA ALA A 43 16.21 48.56 -22.61
C ALA A 43 17.37 48.19 -23.54
N LEU A 44 17.34 46.98 -24.11
CA LEU A 44 18.38 46.40 -24.98
C LEU A 44 18.71 47.24 -26.23
N SER A 45 17.81 48.12 -26.68
CA SER A 45 17.97 48.91 -27.90
C SER A 45 18.26 50.41 -27.68
N ALA A 46 18.11 50.93 -26.46
CA ALA A 46 18.15 52.38 -26.23
C ALA A 46 18.87 52.82 -24.93
N GLY A 47 19.33 51.90 -24.07
CA GLY A 47 20.08 52.24 -22.85
C GLY A 47 19.30 52.99 -21.76
N ASN A 48 18.05 53.39 -22.03
CA ASN A 48 17.23 54.12 -21.07
C ASN A 48 16.68 53.19 -19.97
N PRO A 49 16.64 53.66 -18.70
CA PRO A 49 16.11 52.87 -17.59
C PRO A 49 14.59 52.69 -17.72
N GLN A 50 14.11 51.46 -17.50
CA GLN A 50 12.67 51.18 -17.49
C GLN A 50 12.06 51.54 -16.13
N LYS A 51 10.85 52.11 -16.15
CA LYS A 51 10.09 52.43 -14.94
C LYS A 51 9.42 51.16 -14.39
N ILE A 52 9.77 50.78 -13.16
CA ILE A 52 9.05 49.72 -12.44
C ILE A 52 7.63 50.20 -12.17
N THR A 53 6.63 49.44 -12.61
CA THR A 53 5.21 49.71 -12.38
C THR A 53 4.66 48.80 -11.28
N ASN A 54 3.45 49.09 -10.81
CA ASN A 54 2.72 48.22 -9.88
C ASN A 54 1.91 47.12 -10.60
N LEU A 55 2.08 46.98 -11.92
CA LEU A 55 1.46 45.90 -12.69
C LEU A 55 2.19 44.60 -12.36
N ASN A 56 1.45 43.60 -11.91
CA ASN A 56 1.98 42.29 -11.62
C ASN A 56 1.57 41.32 -12.73
N GLU A 57 2.52 40.58 -13.25
CA GLU A 57 2.25 39.37 -14.02
C GLU A 57 2.12 38.20 -13.04
N VAL A 58 1.03 37.45 -13.13
CA VAL A 58 0.78 36.29 -12.27
C VAL A 58 0.95 35.04 -13.11
N SER A 59 1.92 34.21 -12.75
CA SER A 59 2.10 32.87 -13.30
C SER A 59 1.78 31.80 -12.25
N TYR A 60 1.36 30.63 -12.72
CA TYR A 60 1.07 29.48 -11.87
C TYR A 60 1.99 28.32 -12.25
N GLU A 61 2.58 27.70 -11.24
CA GLU A 61 3.35 26.46 -11.37
C GLU A 61 2.72 25.41 -10.46
N THR A 62 2.44 24.22 -11.00
CA THR A 62 1.98 23.08 -10.20
C THR A 62 3.19 22.24 -9.82
N ASP A 63 3.59 22.32 -8.55
CA ASP A 63 4.69 21.55 -7.99
C ASP A 63 4.17 20.26 -7.30
N TYR A 64 5.04 19.25 -7.15
CA TYR A 64 4.73 17.98 -6.52
C TYR A 64 5.87 17.46 -5.65
N GLU A 65 5.56 17.18 -4.38
CA GLU A 65 6.54 16.69 -3.43
C GLU A 65 6.03 15.52 -2.58
N ILE A 66 6.77 14.41 -2.58
CA ILE A 66 6.63 13.31 -1.62
C ILE A 66 7.92 13.21 -0.81
N ARG A 67 7.82 13.18 0.52
CA ARG A 67 8.94 12.93 1.42
C ARG A 67 8.63 11.86 2.45
N PHE A 68 9.55 10.92 2.64
CA PHE A 68 9.54 10.04 3.82
C PHE A 68 10.16 10.75 5.03
N VAL A 69 9.50 10.68 6.19
CA VAL A 69 9.95 11.35 7.43
C VAL A 69 10.09 10.36 8.58
N LEU A 70 11.19 10.49 9.34
CA LEU A 70 11.41 9.73 10.57
C LEU A 70 10.78 10.47 11.76
N LYS A 71 9.73 9.89 12.35
CA LYS A 71 9.09 10.43 13.55
C LYS A 71 9.69 9.82 14.82
N LYS A 72 10.46 10.59 15.59
CA LYS A 72 11.01 10.19 16.89
C LYS A 72 10.01 10.53 18.00
N HIS A 73 9.47 9.51 18.66
CA HIS A 73 8.57 9.69 19.80
C HIS A 73 9.35 9.56 21.12
N ILE A 74 9.48 10.66 21.86
CA ILE A 74 10.03 10.69 23.23
C ILE A 74 8.85 10.73 24.19
N ARG A 75 8.84 9.85 25.20
CA ARG A 75 7.71 9.70 26.12
C ARG A 75 8.20 9.76 27.55
N GLN A 76 7.47 10.51 28.37
CA GLN A 76 7.74 10.59 29.80
C GLN A 76 7.37 9.27 30.49
N LYS A 77 8.16 8.94 31.52
CA LYS A 77 7.91 7.83 32.43
C LYS A 77 7.75 8.40 33.83
N ALA A 78 6.64 8.09 34.48
CA ALA A 78 6.43 8.35 35.90
C ALA A 78 6.80 7.10 36.68
N PHE A 79 7.48 7.28 37.82
CA PHE A 79 7.80 6.21 38.75
C PHE A 79 7.00 6.39 40.03
N SER A 80 6.48 5.29 40.57
CA SER A 80 5.81 5.30 41.87
C SER A 80 6.81 5.63 42.95
N THR A 81 6.49 6.60 43.80
CA THR A 81 7.29 6.99 44.96
C THR A 81 6.94 6.21 46.22
N CYS A 82 5.82 5.49 46.22
CA CYS A 82 5.36 4.67 47.32
C CYS A 82 5.81 3.20 47.19
N ASN A 83 5.85 2.49 48.33
CA ASN A 83 6.19 1.07 48.41
C ASN A 83 4.98 0.13 48.17
N CYS A 84 3.90 0.65 47.58
CA CYS A 84 2.71 -0.15 47.30
C CYS A 84 3.02 -1.30 46.31
N PRO A 85 2.45 -2.50 46.52
CA PRO A 85 2.61 -3.59 45.57
C PRO A 85 1.97 -3.22 44.22
N GLY A 86 2.69 -3.47 43.11
CA GLY A 86 2.19 -3.22 41.76
C GLY A 86 3.24 -2.67 40.78
N ARG A 87 2.76 -2.13 39.65
CA ARG A 87 3.61 -1.62 38.58
C ARG A 87 4.24 -0.28 38.98
N ARG A 88 5.54 -0.29 39.32
CA ARG A 88 6.30 0.90 39.78
C ARG A 88 6.58 1.97 38.70
N SER A 89 6.20 1.75 37.45
CA SER A 89 6.36 2.77 36.41
C SER A 89 5.20 2.77 35.42
N VAL A 90 4.79 3.98 35.03
CA VAL A 90 3.79 4.24 34.00
C VAL A 90 4.46 5.05 32.90
N THR A 91 4.31 4.61 31.66
CA THR A 91 4.82 5.34 30.48
C THR A 91 3.63 5.93 29.74
N ALA A 92 3.75 7.18 29.28
CA ALA A 92 2.72 7.80 28.46
C ALA A 92 2.35 6.91 27.25
N GLY A 93 1.07 6.92 26.89
CA GLY A 93 0.53 6.15 25.77
C GLY A 93 1.26 6.43 24.46
N LYS A 94 1.29 5.44 23.57
CA LYS A 94 1.74 5.64 22.18
C LYS A 94 0.47 5.87 21.32
N PRO A 95 0.54 6.68 20.25
CA PRO A 95 -0.51 6.68 19.23
C PRO A 95 -0.83 5.24 18.79
N LEU A 96 -2.11 4.95 18.59
CA LEU A 96 -2.56 3.64 18.13
C LEU A 96 -1.93 3.34 16.76
N GLN A 97 -1.45 2.11 16.61
CA GLN A 97 -0.84 1.61 15.38
C GLN A 97 -1.55 0.33 14.98
N ALA A 98 -1.78 0.15 13.67
CA ALA A 98 -2.37 -1.06 13.12
C ALA A 98 -1.55 -2.30 13.47
N ILE A 99 -0.21 -2.19 13.36
CA ILE A 99 0.72 -3.24 13.78
C ILE A 99 1.26 -2.86 15.18
N PRO A 100 0.92 -3.62 16.24
CA PRO A 100 1.39 -3.34 17.59
C PRO A 100 2.92 -3.35 17.67
N LYS A 101 3.49 -2.34 18.35
CA LYS A 101 4.94 -2.15 18.51
C LYS A 101 5.70 -2.04 17.16
N GLY A 102 5.00 -1.76 16.07
CA GLY A 102 5.58 -1.54 14.75
C GLY A 102 6.46 -0.30 14.68
N LYS A 103 7.48 -0.36 13.80
CA LYS A 103 8.34 0.79 13.48
C LYS A 103 7.68 1.78 12.53
N PHE A 104 6.74 1.31 11.70
CA PHE A 104 6.08 2.10 10.66
C PHE A 104 4.75 2.66 11.15
N SER A 105 4.38 3.83 10.64
CA SER A 105 3.11 4.50 10.97
C SER A 105 1.98 4.03 10.05
N ASN A 106 0.72 4.19 10.46
CA ASN A 106 -0.43 3.81 9.64
C ASN A 106 -0.43 4.51 8.27
N ALA A 107 0.00 5.78 8.20
CA ALA A 107 0.15 6.52 6.94
C ALA A 107 1.21 5.92 6.01
N PHE A 108 2.30 5.39 6.58
CA PHE A 108 3.30 4.66 5.78
C PHE A 108 2.74 3.33 5.29
N LEU A 109 2.02 2.59 6.15
CA LEU A 109 1.39 1.32 5.80
C LEU A 109 0.35 1.48 4.68
N SER A 110 -0.50 2.50 4.76
CA SER A 110 -1.47 2.80 3.70
C SER A 110 -0.79 3.17 2.39
N HIS A 111 0.26 3.98 2.45
CA HIS A 111 1.01 4.39 1.26
C HIS A 111 1.61 3.20 0.51
N ILE A 112 2.29 2.28 1.21
CA ILE A 112 2.90 1.11 0.56
C ILE A 112 1.86 0.12 0.01
N LEU A 113 0.68 0.02 0.62
CA LEU A 113 -0.43 -0.79 0.10
C LEU A 113 -0.93 -0.20 -1.22
N VAL A 114 -1.16 1.11 -1.28
CA VAL A 114 -1.61 1.80 -2.50
C VAL A 114 -0.53 1.68 -3.60
N MET A 115 0.74 1.92 -3.27
CA MET A 115 1.84 1.73 -4.22
C MET A 115 1.88 0.31 -4.79
N LYS A 116 1.74 -0.71 -3.93
CA LYS A 116 1.86 -2.10 -4.35
C LYS A 116 0.65 -2.58 -5.15
N PHE A 117 -0.56 -2.29 -4.71
CA PHE A 117 -1.78 -2.92 -5.24
C PHE A 117 -2.60 -2.02 -6.16
N PHE A 118 -2.58 -0.70 -5.95
CA PHE A 118 -3.27 0.22 -6.85
C PHE A 118 -2.37 0.62 -8.02
N PHE A 119 -1.15 1.09 -7.71
CA PHE A 119 -0.18 1.49 -8.73
C PHE A 119 0.68 0.34 -9.27
N GLN A 120 0.50 -0.88 -8.75
CA GLN A 120 1.20 -2.08 -9.22
C GLN A 120 2.74 -1.96 -9.19
N ILE A 121 3.29 -1.21 -8.23
CA ILE A 121 4.74 -0.98 -8.14
C ILE A 121 5.42 -2.22 -7.52
N PRO A 122 6.42 -2.82 -8.20
CA PRO A 122 7.20 -3.93 -7.62
C PRO A 122 7.98 -3.52 -6.37
N LEU A 123 8.18 -4.45 -5.43
CA LEU A 123 8.80 -4.15 -4.13
C LEU A 123 10.22 -3.61 -4.26
N HIS A 124 11.04 -4.17 -5.15
CA HIS A 124 12.38 -3.67 -5.41
C HIS A 124 12.37 -2.19 -5.87
N ARG A 125 11.40 -1.78 -6.70
CA ARG A 125 11.27 -0.38 -7.13
C ARG A 125 10.82 0.52 -5.98
N MET A 126 9.87 0.08 -5.15
CA MET A 126 9.48 0.84 -3.97
C MET A 126 10.66 1.04 -3.01
N ALA A 127 11.43 -0.03 -2.74
CA ALA A 127 12.62 0.02 -1.91
C ALA A 127 13.69 0.95 -2.50
N MET A 128 13.86 0.97 -3.82
CA MET A 128 14.75 1.89 -4.52
C MET A 128 14.31 3.35 -4.37
N ILE A 129 13.02 3.66 -4.59
CA ILE A 129 12.46 5.01 -4.41
C ILE A 129 12.69 5.50 -2.98
N MET A 130 12.42 4.65 -1.98
CA MET A 130 12.64 4.99 -0.57
C MET A 130 14.13 5.23 -0.28
N ARG A 131 15.03 4.40 -0.85
CA ARG A 131 16.47 4.55 -0.69
C ARG A 131 16.98 5.87 -1.26
N MET A 132 16.47 6.31 -2.40
CA MET A 132 16.82 7.61 -3.00
C MET A 132 16.44 8.78 -2.09
N GLN A 133 15.43 8.62 -1.24
CA GLN A 133 15.03 9.61 -0.23
C GLN A 133 15.70 9.38 1.14
N GLY A 134 16.77 8.56 1.21
CA GLY A 134 17.50 8.28 2.45
C GLY A 134 16.85 7.24 3.37
N LEU A 135 15.75 6.60 2.96
CA LEU A 135 15.08 5.55 3.72
C LEU A 135 15.49 4.16 3.22
N ALA A 136 16.51 3.57 3.84
CA ALA A 136 16.95 2.21 3.51
C ALA A 136 16.03 1.15 4.13
N ILE A 137 15.20 0.51 3.29
CA ILE A 137 14.31 -0.60 3.66
C ILE A 137 14.57 -1.78 2.72
N SER A 138 14.63 -3.00 3.27
CA SER A 138 14.76 -4.23 2.47
C SER A 138 13.40 -4.72 1.97
N GLU A 139 13.39 -5.41 0.84
CA GLU A 139 12.18 -6.06 0.31
C GLU A 139 11.59 -7.05 1.31
N GLY A 140 12.43 -7.84 2.01
CA GLY A 140 11.97 -8.73 3.07
C GLY A 140 11.26 -8.00 4.23
N THR A 141 11.65 -6.76 4.51
CA THR A 141 10.93 -5.93 5.50
C THR A 141 9.55 -5.55 4.99
N LEU A 142 9.44 -5.12 3.71
CA LEU A 142 8.15 -4.80 3.09
C LEU A 142 7.23 -6.04 3.03
N THR A 143 7.76 -7.18 2.60
CA THR A 143 7.04 -8.47 2.60
C THR A 143 6.54 -8.83 4.00
N GLY A 144 7.40 -8.73 5.02
CA GLY A 144 7.02 -8.99 6.40
C GLY A 144 5.98 -8.00 6.96
N ILE A 145 5.92 -6.77 6.43
CA ILE A 145 4.83 -5.84 6.75
C ILE A 145 3.52 -6.32 6.13
N PHE A 146 3.51 -6.71 4.85
CA PHE A 146 2.29 -7.20 4.21
C PHE A 146 1.73 -8.43 4.90
N GLN A 147 2.60 -9.39 5.27
CA GLN A 147 2.19 -10.57 6.04
C GLN A 147 1.51 -10.21 7.37
N LYS A 148 1.95 -9.15 8.05
CA LYS A 148 1.33 -8.66 9.29
C LYS A 148 0.03 -7.89 9.07
N LEU A 149 -0.15 -7.32 7.88
CA LEU A 149 -1.38 -6.62 7.49
C LEU A 149 -2.47 -7.58 7.05
N THR A 150 -2.12 -8.74 6.47
CA THR A 150 -3.07 -9.76 6.01
C THR A 150 -4.18 -10.07 7.03
N PRO A 151 -3.90 -10.47 8.29
CA PRO A 151 -4.96 -10.80 9.25
C PRO A 151 -5.80 -9.58 9.67
N LEU A 152 -5.30 -8.35 9.48
CA LEU A 152 -6.07 -7.13 9.77
C LEU A 152 -7.06 -6.80 8.65
N LEU A 153 -6.80 -7.26 7.43
CA LEU A 153 -7.63 -7.04 6.25
C LEU A 153 -8.58 -8.22 5.96
N GLU A 154 -8.31 -9.38 6.54
CA GLU A 154 -9.12 -10.59 6.37
C GLU A 154 -10.60 -10.40 6.71
N PRO A 155 -11.00 -9.72 7.82
CA PRO A 155 -12.41 -9.49 8.10
C PRO A 155 -13.12 -8.66 7.00
N LEU A 156 -12.41 -7.70 6.40
CA LEU A 156 -12.94 -6.91 5.30
C LEU A 156 -13.10 -7.77 4.04
N TYR A 157 -12.12 -8.62 3.74
CA TYR A 157 -12.22 -9.57 2.63
C TYR A 157 -13.42 -10.51 2.79
N LEU A 158 -13.62 -11.07 3.98
CA LEU A 158 -14.74 -11.97 4.26
C LEU A 158 -16.09 -11.27 4.09
N LEU A 159 -16.21 -10.02 4.57
CA LEU A 159 -17.41 -9.20 4.38
C LEU A 159 -17.67 -8.89 2.90
N LEU A 160 -16.63 -8.51 2.13
CA LEU A 160 -16.77 -8.27 0.69
C LEU A 160 -17.21 -9.53 -0.06
N ALA A 161 -16.70 -10.69 0.34
CA ALA A 161 -17.09 -11.98 -0.23
C ALA A 161 -18.52 -12.38 0.17
N GLU A 162 -18.95 -12.07 1.38
CA GLU A 162 -20.34 -12.28 1.82
C GLU A 162 -21.31 -11.40 1.03
N ILE A 163 -21.03 -10.10 0.92
CA ILE A 163 -21.81 -9.18 0.09
C ILE A 163 -21.82 -9.68 -1.35
N ASN A 164 -20.66 -10.10 -1.90
CA ASN A 164 -20.60 -10.63 -3.24
C ASN A 164 -21.56 -11.81 -3.42
N ARG A 165 -21.57 -12.78 -2.49
CA ARG A 165 -22.47 -13.95 -2.55
C ARG A 165 -23.95 -13.62 -2.44
N SER A 166 -24.32 -12.51 -1.80
CA SER A 166 -25.72 -12.12 -1.58
C SER A 166 -26.35 -11.39 -2.76
N GLU A 167 -25.56 -10.98 -3.75
CA GLU A 167 -26.06 -10.36 -4.98
C GLU A 167 -26.81 -11.37 -5.84
N ASP A 168 -27.31 -10.94 -7.00
CA ASP A 168 -28.05 -11.78 -7.94
C ASP A 168 -27.48 -11.75 -9.37
N HIS A 169 -26.39 -11.03 -9.60
CA HIS A 169 -25.72 -10.97 -10.89
C HIS A 169 -24.20 -10.83 -10.74
N TRP A 170 -23.47 -11.73 -11.41
CA TRP A 170 -22.02 -11.79 -11.36
C TRP A 170 -21.39 -11.89 -12.73
N HIS A 171 -20.25 -11.24 -12.93
CA HIS A 171 -19.30 -11.61 -13.96
C HIS A 171 -18.22 -12.50 -13.35
N VAL A 172 -17.98 -13.65 -13.96
CA VAL A 172 -17.01 -14.63 -13.47
C VAL A 172 -16.02 -14.95 -14.57
N ASP A 173 -14.73 -14.89 -14.22
CA ASP A 173 -13.63 -15.19 -15.12
C ASP A 173 -12.47 -15.82 -14.35
N GLU A 174 -11.57 -16.48 -15.08
CA GLU A 174 -10.39 -17.09 -14.53
C GLU A 174 -9.18 -16.92 -15.45
N THR A 175 -8.04 -16.58 -14.87
CA THR A 175 -6.79 -16.40 -15.60
C THR A 175 -5.68 -17.25 -15.02
N GLY A 176 -4.84 -17.81 -15.89
CA GLY A 176 -3.66 -18.56 -15.49
C GLY A 176 -2.70 -17.68 -14.71
N TRP A 177 -2.25 -18.16 -13.54
CA TRP A 177 -1.41 -17.41 -12.63
C TRP A 177 -0.21 -18.24 -12.17
N MET A 178 1.00 -17.70 -12.32
CA MET A 178 2.22 -18.37 -11.87
C MET A 178 2.48 -18.06 -10.40
N HIS A 179 2.32 -19.07 -9.55
CA HIS A 179 2.57 -18.98 -8.11
C HIS A 179 3.74 -19.86 -7.71
N PHE A 180 4.84 -19.23 -7.29
CA PHE A 180 6.12 -19.88 -6.99
C PHE A 180 6.22 -20.43 -5.56
N VAL A 181 5.09 -20.88 -4.99
CA VAL A 181 5.07 -21.55 -3.68
C VAL A 181 5.17 -23.05 -3.90
N GLN A 182 6.10 -23.70 -3.17
CA GLN A 182 6.22 -25.15 -3.17
C GLN A 182 5.04 -25.73 -2.37
N VAL A 183 4.25 -26.55 -3.03
CA VAL A 183 3.15 -27.30 -2.40
C VAL A 183 3.54 -28.77 -2.42
N PRO A 184 3.43 -29.49 -1.28
CA PRO A 184 3.58 -30.95 -1.28
C PRO A 184 2.66 -31.58 -2.34
N ASP A 185 3.18 -32.58 -3.05
CA ASP A 185 2.41 -33.38 -4.01
C ASP A 185 1.91 -32.67 -5.29
N LYS A 186 2.37 -31.44 -5.57
CA LYS A 186 2.08 -30.75 -6.85
C LYS A 186 3.32 -30.56 -7.70
N GLN A 187 3.26 -31.06 -8.93
CA GLN A 187 4.23 -30.69 -9.97
C GLN A 187 3.74 -29.42 -10.69
N GLY A 188 4.49 -28.33 -10.56
CA GLY A 188 4.30 -27.10 -11.34
C GLY A 188 3.79 -25.89 -10.57
N TRP A 189 4.06 -24.73 -11.13
CA TRP A 189 3.80 -23.41 -10.53
C TRP A 189 2.50 -22.76 -11.01
N HIS A 190 1.72 -23.47 -11.83
CA HIS A 190 0.51 -22.93 -12.44
C HIS A 190 -0.69 -23.02 -11.49
N TRP A 191 -1.30 -21.89 -11.22
CA TRP A 191 -2.50 -21.68 -10.41
C TRP A 191 -3.51 -20.89 -11.23
N TRP A 192 -4.70 -20.67 -10.69
CA TRP A 192 -5.78 -19.94 -11.33
C TRP A 192 -6.23 -18.80 -10.42
N LEU A 193 -6.21 -17.59 -10.96
CA LEU A 193 -6.79 -16.43 -10.32
C LEU A 193 -8.23 -16.31 -10.83
N TRP A 194 -9.17 -16.63 -9.96
CA TRP A 194 -10.60 -16.46 -10.20
C TRP A 194 -11.03 -15.06 -9.79
N VAL A 195 -11.91 -14.44 -10.57
CA VAL A 195 -12.54 -13.17 -10.24
C VAL A 195 -14.06 -13.31 -10.28
N PHE A 196 -14.72 -12.78 -9.25
CA PHE A 196 -16.17 -12.70 -9.12
C PHE A 196 -16.54 -11.23 -8.95
N VAL A 197 -17.12 -10.64 -9.98
CA VAL A 197 -17.51 -9.23 -10.01
C VAL A 197 -19.02 -9.13 -9.85
N SER A 198 -19.48 -8.47 -8.80
CA SER A 198 -20.88 -8.07 -8.63
C SER A 198 -21.02 -6.55 -8.74
N PRO A 199 -22.24 -5.98 -8.71
CA PRO A 199 -22.42 -4.53 -8.75
C PRO A 199 -21.70 -3.78 -7.62
N LEU A 200 -21.57 -4.40 -6.44
CA LEU A 200 -21.00 -3.76 -5.25
C LEU A 200 -19.56 -4.18 -4.96
N THR A 201 -19.15 -5.41 -5.32
CA THR A 201 -17.88 -5.97 -4.87
C THR A 201 -17.16 -6.77 -5.95
N VAL A 202 -15.83 -6.80 -5.86
CA VAL A 202 -14.98 -7.66 -6.67
C VAL A 202 -14.19 -8.57 -5.73
N VAL A 203 -14.31 -9.87 -5.93
CA VAL A 203 -13.63 -10.89 -5.12
C VAL A 203 -12.65 -11.64 -5.99
N PHE A 204 -11.41 -11.76 -5.50
CA PHE A 204 -10.38 -12.57 -6.14
C PHE A 204 -10.09 -13.82 -5.29
N ILE A 205 -10.07 -14.98 -5.93
CA ILE A 205 -9.71 -16.25 -5.29
C ILE A 205 -8.55 -16.87 -6.06
N LEU A 206 -7.42 -17.08 -5.37
CA LEU A 206 -6.29 -17.80 -5.92
C LEU A 206 -6.40 -19.28 -5.53
N ASP A 207 -6.69 -20.14 -6.50
CA ASP A 207 -6.85 -21.58 -6.29
C ASP A 207 -5.95 -22.36 -7.26
N GLN A 208 -5.64 -23.60 -6.91
CA GLN A 208 -4.83 -24.48 -7.77
C GLN A 208 -5.67 -25.08 -8.91
N SER A 209 -6.99 -25.11 -8.74
CA SER A 209 -7.96 -25.74 -9.62
C SER A 209 -8.57 -24.73 -10.59
N ARG A 210 -8.74 -25.15 -11.85
CA ARG A 210 -9.64 -24.51 -12.83
C ARG A 210 -11.02 -25.17 -12.89
N LEU A 211 -11.34 -26.04 -11.94
CA LEU A 211 -12.58 -26.82 -11.98
C LEU A 211 -13.73 -26.01 -11.40
N SER A 212 -14.95 -26.44 -11.72
CA SER A 212 -16.20 -25.85 -11.22
C SER A 212 -16.36 -25.90 -9.70
N ASN A 213 -15.48 -26.62 -8.98
CA ASN A 213 -15.50 -26.68 -7.52
C ASN A 213 -15.12 -25.34 -6.86
N VAL A 214 -14.32 -24.51 -7.52
CA VAL A 214 -13.95 -23.18 -7.00
C VAL A 214 -15.15 -22.24 -7.00
N PRO A 215 -15.83 -21.98 -8.12
CA PRO A 215 -17.04 -21.17 -8.12
C PRO A 215 -18.17 -21.81 -7.30
N LEU A 216 -18.28 -23.14 -7.25
CA LEU A 216 -19.25 -23.83 -6.38
C LEU A 216 -19.03 -23.50 -4.90
N LYS A 217 -17.78 -23.51 -4.42
CA LYS A 217 -17.44 -23.11 -3.04
C LYS A 217 -17.71 -21.63 -2.79
N HIS A 218 -17.47 -20.77 -3.79
CA HIS A 218 -17.74 -19.34 -3.68
C HIS A 218 -19.24 -19.07 -3.57
N PHE A 219 -20.08 -19.62 -4.45
CA PHE A 219 -21.51 -19.34 -4.45
C PHE A 219 -22.28 -20.11 -3.37
N GLY A 220 -21.91 -21.36 -3.11
CA GLY A 220 -22.70 -22.27 -2.30
C GLY A 220 -23.89 -22.86 -3.07
N GLU A 221 -24.47 -23.93 -2.53
CA GLU A 221 -25.51 -24.74 -3.21
C GLU A 221 -26.85 -24.02 -3.38
N ASN A 222 -27.11 -22.98 -2.57
CA ASN A 222 -28.37 -22.26 -2.54
C ASN A 222 -28.33 -20.93 -3.30
N ALA A 223 -27.25 -20.63 -4.03
CA ALA A 223 -27.13 -19.38 -4.77
C ALA A 223 -28.19 -19.24 -5.86
N ARG A 224 -28.66 -18.02 -6.07
CA ARG A 224 -29.69 -17.70 -7.06
C ARG A 224 -29.32 -16.43 -7.80
N GLY A 225 -29.38 -16.45 -9.13
CA GLY A 225 -29.05 -15.28 -9.94
C GLY A 225 -28.40 -15.62 -11.28
N ILE A 226 -27.80 -14.62 -11.90
CA ILE A 226 -27.21 -14.69 -13.23
C ILE A 226 -25.69 -14.74 -13.11
N VAL A 227 -25.07 -15.77 -13.69
CA VAL A 227 -23.62 -15.85 -13.85
C VAL A 227 -23.27 -15.55 -15.30
N ASN A 228 -22.72 -14.37 -15.54
CA ASN A 228 -22.20 -13.94 -16.82
C ASN A 228 -20.75 -14.41 -16.96
N CYS A 229 -20.51 -15.37 -17.84
CA CYS A 229 -19.21 -16.02 -18.00
C CYS A 229 -18.95 -16.39 -19.47
N ASP A 230 -17.73 -16.85 -19.76
CA ASP A 230 -17.40 -17.37 -21.09
C ASP A 230 -18.04 -18.77 -21.35
N ARG A 231 -17.63 -19.40 -22.45
CA ARG A 231 -18.13 -20.74 -22.84
C ARG A 231 -17.39 -21.89 -22.17
N PHE A 232 -16.54 -21.64 -21.18
CA PHE A 232 -15.79 -22.68 -20.52
C PHE A 232 -16.72 -23.70 -19.83
N SER A 233 -16.40 -24.99 -20.00
CA SER A 233 -17.28 -26.09 -19.61
C SER A 233 -17.53 -26.17 -18.10
N ALA A 234 -16.62 -25.63 -17.28
CA ALA A 234 -16.80 -25.56 -15.84
C ALA A 234 -18.04 -24.76 -15.44
N TYR A 235 -18.38 -23.70 -16.18
CA TYR A 235 -19.57 -22.90 -15.90
C TYR A 235 -20.87 -23.62 -16.26
N GLY A 236 -20.86 -24.40 -17.34
CA GLY A 236 -21.99 -25.28 -17.68
C GLY A 236 -22.24 -26.31 -16.58
N LYS A 237 -21.17 -26.89 -16.03
CA LYS A 237 -21.26 -27.80 -14.88
C LYS A 237 -21.73 -27.10 -13.61
N LEU A 238 -21.30 -25.85 -13.36
CA LEU A 238 -21.71 -25.07 -12.20
C LEU A 238 -23.24 -24.87 -12.16
N VAL A 239 -23.84 -24.39 -13.25
CA VAL A 239 -25.30 -24.15 -13.30
C VAL A 239 -26.12 -25.45 -13.31
N ALA A 240 -25.54 -26.56 -13.77
CA ALA A 240 -26.16 -27.87 -13.61
C ALA A 240 -26.15 -28.37 -12.15
N LEU A 241 -25.20 -27.91 -11.32
CA LEU A 241 -25.11 -28.25 -9.90
C LEU A 241 -25.92 -27.30 -9.01
N ILE A 242 -26.14 -26.06 -9.43
CA ILE A 242 -26.87 -25.03 -8.68
C ILE A 242 -28.07 -24.59 -9.54
N GLU A 243 -29.24 -25.18 -9.27
CA GLU A 243 -30.48 -24.93 -10.04
C GLU A 243 -30.88 -23.45 -10.05
N GLY A 244 -30.55 -22.71 -8.99
CA GLY A 244 -30.85 -21.28 -8.86
C GLY A 244 -30.03 -20.37 -9.78
N LEU A 245 -28.96 -20.87 -10.40
CA LEU A 245 -28.08 -20.08 -11.26
C LEU A 245 -28.46 -20.20 -12.74
N VAL A 246 -28.59 -19.05 -13.38
CA VAL A 246 -28.79 -18.94 -14.82
C VAL A 246 -27.48 -18.49 -15.45
N ARG A 247 -26.97 -19.25 -16.43
CA ARG A 247 -25.78 -18.87 -17.18
C ARG A 247 -26.12 -17.85 -18.26
N ALA A 248 -25.52 -16.66 -18.19
CA ALA A 248 -25.45 -15.71 -19.28
C ALA A 248 -24.06 -15.81 -19.94
N LEU A 249 -24.01 -15.68 -21.27
CA LEU A 249 -22.74 -15.70 -21.99
C LEU A 249 -22.21 -14.29 -22.17
N CYS A 250 -20.91 -14.11 -21.92
CA CYS A 250 -20.20 -12.89 -22.27
C CYS A 250 -20.32 -12.58 -23.78
N TRP A 251 -20.33 -11.29 -24.13
CA TRP A 251 -20.50 -10.77 -25.51
C TRP A 251 -19.33 -11.08 -26.49
N SER A 252 -18.51 -12.09 -26.23
CA SER A 252 -17.40 -12.48 -27.12
C SER A 252 -17.90 -13.08 -28.43
#